data_AF-A0A7S1CPR2-F1
#
_entry.id   AF-A0A7S1CPR2-F1
#
_cell.length_a   1.000
_cell.length_b   1.000
_cell.length_c   1.000
_cell.angle_alpha   90.00
_cell.angle_beta   90.00
_cell.angle_gamma   90.00
#
_symmetry.space_group_name_H-M   'P 1'
#
loop_
_entity.id
_entity.type
_entity.pdbx_description
1 polymer ?
#
loop_
_entity_poly.entity_id
_entity_poly.type
_entity_poly.pdbx_seq_one_letter_code
_entity_poly.pdbx_strand_id
1 'polypeptide(L)'
;VLGDVPPPALGSTLMHEHLIVDYGANFGPPQAGTARAALGGLSLEEARAMWARPMGAEVAGHCRAFVAANRDNMALDDIDAAVAELAAAAALAPEGAATVVETTTVGVGRSVGDLVTISQRAKVHVVMGTGLHLARVHPRHMRGWSVAQLTEMMVSEIEDGVEVPPLQAPPEAKEGDEEGAAAAEAVRLLQAERPARARAGIIGELGCSSELDAAEVRVLQAAAAASRKTGAAILVHPGHTRESPAAILDVLAAAGCELTRVVVGHCDRGALSDDDLLALARRGATLAFDQFGHPPSFTHALAYGLCFPTDFERVATLRRLIDAGVGDRIVVSHDIGCKARLRKFGGDGYDHLQRCVVPYMRAVGITRPQVQAMLVDTPARLLTLAPPRPKYEPPPPTPPESVRSRVSVGVQVSDGPTRPVTAAADEDGRPPDGDGKGDGEGEEAKGGAGGDGDGDGDGDDDD
;
A
#
# COMPACT_ATOMS: atom_id res chain seq x y z
N VAL A 1 1.69 17.05 -9.98
CA VAL A 1 1.23 18.28 -9.27
C VAL A 1 1.81 19.59 -9.81
N LEU A 2 3.01 19.61 -10.42
CA LEU A 2 3.63 20.84 -10.98
C LEU A 2 3.42 21.03 -12.49
N GLY A 3 2.54 20.24 -13.12
CA GLY A 3 2.32 20.23 -14.57
C GLY A 3 2.72 18.91 -15.21
N ASP A 4 2.63 18.86 -16.54
CA ASP A 4 2.91 17.66 -17.32
C ASP A 4 4.41 17.43 -17.49
N VAL A 5 4.80 16.17 -17.50
CA VAL A 5 6.17 15.72 -17.66
C VAL A 5 6.20 14.67 -18.78
N PRO A 6 7.16 14.71 -19.71
CA PRO A 6 7.25 13.68 -20.75
C PRO A 6 7.59 12.32 -20.12
N PRO A 7 7.03 11.20 -20.61
CA PRO A 7 7.22 9.88 -19.98
C PRO A 7 8.67 9.48 -19.69
N PRO A 8 9.67 9.74 -20.56
CA PRO A 8 11.08 9.43 -20.26
C PRO A 8 11.65 10.19 -19.06
N ALA A 9 11.07 11.32 -18.65
CA ALA A 9 11.53 12.11 -17.52
C ALA A 9 10.94 11.63 -16.18
N LEU A 10 10.00 10.68 -16.17
CA LEU A 10 9.48 10.10 -14.92
C LEU A 10 10.59 9.35 -14.15
N GLY A 11 11.46 8.65 -14.88
CA GLY A 11 12.51 7.80 -14.30
C GLY A 11 11.96 6.74 -13.34
N SER A 12 12.71 6.43 -12.29
CA SER A 12 12.29 5.45 -11.28
C SER A 12 11.07 5.96 -10.53
N THR A 13 10.01 5.16 -10.48
CA THR A 13 8.72 5.56 -9.92
C THR A 13 8.30 4.65 -8.78
N LEU A 14 7.96 5.26 -7.64
CA LEU A 14 7.23 4.63 -6.53
C LEU A 14 5.73 4.75 -6.82
N MET A 15 5.08 3.64 -7.19
CA MET A 15 3.72 3.66 -7.75
C MET A 15 2.59 3.72 -6.72
N HIS A 16 2.89 3.57 -5.43
CA HIS A 16 1.90 3.59 -4.36
C HIS A 16 2.54 4.07 -3.06
N GLU A 17 2.33 5.34 -2.71
CA GLU A 17 2.81 5.94 -1.46
C GLU A 17 1.79 6.95 -0.90
N HIS A 18 1.89 7.25 0.40
CA HIS A 18 1.19 8.36 1.02
C HIS A 18 2.19 9.36 1.56
N LEU A 19 2.17 10.59 1.06
CA LEU A 19 3.07 11.64 1.55
C LEU A 19 2.45 12.44 2.68
N ILE A 20 1.13 12.65 2.59
CA ILE A 20 0.30 13.29 3.60
C ILE A 20 -1.01 12.48 3.68
N VAL A 21 -1.32 11.95 4.85
CA VAL A 21 -2.53 11.15 5.10
C VAL A 21 -2.93 11.26 6.57
N ASP A 22 -4.23 11.19 6.85
CA ASP A 22 -4.75 11.10 8.22
C ASP A 22 -5.78 9.98 8.31
N TYR A 23 -5.29 8.77 8.55
CA TYR A 23 -6.17 7.66 8.90
C TYR A 23 -6.71 7.82 10.31
N GLY A 24 -5.92 8.40 11.23
CA GLY A 24 -6.27 8.56 12.64
C GLY A 24 -7.60 9.30 12.87
N ALA A 25 -7.93 10.29 12.05
CA ALA A 25 -9.21 11.00 12.07
C ALA A 25 -10.43 10.09 11.85
N ASN A 26 -10.25 8.93 11.22
CA ASN A 26 -11.30 7.95 10.96
C ASN A 26 -11.44 6.90 12.08
N PHE A 27 -10.67 7.00 13.17
CA PHE A 27 -10.68 6.05 14.27
C PHE A 27 -10.85 6.74 15.63
N GLY A 28 -11.59 6.09 16.52
CA GLY A 28 -11.60 6.42 17.95
C GLY A 28 -10.49 5.72 18.72
N PRO A 29 -10.31 6.08 20.01
CA PRO A 29 -9.46 5.32 20.93
C PRO A 29 -9.93 3.86 21.05
N PRO A 30 -9.05 2.91 21.42
CA PRO A 30 -9.43 1.52 21.64
C PRO A 30 -10.60 1.38 22.63
N GLN A 31 -11.54 0.50 22.28
CA GLN A 31 -12.74 0.20 23.08
C GLN A 31 -12.66 -1.22 23.66
N ALA A 32 -13.28 -1.44 24.82
CA ALA A 32 -13.33 -2.75 25.45
C ALA A 32 -13.88 -3.82 24.49
N GLY A 33 -13.28 -5.02 24.50
CA GLY A 33 -13.70 -6.12 23.63
C GLY A 33 -13.27 -6.00 22.16
N THR A 34 -12.63 -4.89 21.74
CA THR A 34 -12.08 -4.77 20.38
C THR A 34 -10.69 -5.41 20.30
N ALA A 35 -10.32 -5.91 19.11
CA ALA A 35 -8.96 -6.39 18.85
C ALA A 35 -7.92 -5.32 19.23
N ARG A 36 -8.13 -4.05 18.85
CA ARG A 36 -7.21 -2.95 19.19
C ARG A 36 -6.97 -2.77 20.70
N ALA A 37 -7.93 -3.12 21.56
CA ALA A 37 -7.76 -3.07 23.01
C ALA A 37 -7.12 -4.33 23.60
N ALA A 38 -7.19 -5.46 22.90
CA ALA A 38 -6.61 -6.73 23.32
C ALA A 38 -5.16 -6.94 22.86
N LEU A 39 -4.64 -6.05 22.01
CA LEU A 39 -3.33 -6.17 21.37
C LEU A 39 -2.23 -5.44 22.13
N GLY A 40 -1.01 -5.96 22.01
CA GLY A 40 0.19 -5.25 22.48
C GLY A 40 0.52 -5.44 23.95
N GLY A 41 -0.18 -6.32 24.67
CA GLY A 41 0.09 -6.63 26.08
C GLY A 41 -0.24 -5.49 27.04
N LEU A 42 -1.08 -4.55 26.60
CA LEU A 42 -1.52 -3.40 27.39
C LEU A 42 -2.90 -3.67 27.99
N SER A 43 -3.15 -3.14 29.20
CA SER A 43 -4.51 -2.97 29.70
C SER A 43 -5.29 -1.97 28.82
N LEU A 44 -6.62 -1.95 28.94
CA LEU A 44 -7.44 -1.00 28.17
C LEU A 44 -7.07 0.47 28.48
N GLU A 45 -6.72 0.78 29.72
CA GLU A 45 -6.26 2.12 30.12
C GLU A 45 -4.93 2.47 29.46
N GLU A 46 -3.96 1.56 29.50
CA GLU A 46 -2.66 1.76 28.84
C GLU A 46 -2.79 1.83 27.32
N ALA A 47 -3.68 1.05 26.70
CA ALA A 47 -3.95 1.12 25.26
C ALA A 47 -4.57 2.48 24.86
N ARG A 48 -5.44 3.04 25.70
CA ARG A 48 -5.99 4.40 25.50
C ARG A 48 -4.94 5.48 25.71
N ALA A 49 -4.04 5.30 26.67
CA ALA A 49 -2.89 6.18 26.84
C ALA A 49 -1.95 6.09 25.62
N MET A 50 -1.63 4.88 25.15
CA MET A 50 -0.84 4.63 23.95
C MET A 50 -1.46 5.30 22.73
N TRP A 51 -2.78 5.28 22.58
CA TRP A 51 -3.49 5.92 21.48
C TRP A 51 -3.20 7.43 21.36
N ALA A 52 -3.13 8.13 22.49
CA ALA A 52 -3.01 9.59 22.56
C ALA A 52 -1.56 10.11 22.64
N ARG A 53 -0.57 9.23 22.85
CA ARG A 53 0.84 9.63 22.98
C ARG A 53 1.39 10.19 21.65
N PRO A 54 2.23 11.23 21.69
CA PRO A 54 2.95 11.66 20.50
C PRO A 54 3.97 10.61 20.06
N MET A 55 4.31 10.60 18.78
CA MET A 55 5.32 9.73 18.22
C MET A 55 6.69 9.99 18.84
N GLY A 56 7.31 8.91 19.29
CA GLY A 56 8.68 8.84 19.81
C GLY A 56 9.20 7.41 19.68
N ALA A 57 10.44 7.15 20.08
CA ALA A 57 11.09 5.86 19.85
C ALA A 57 10.31 4.66 20.43
N GLU A 58 9.76 4.79 21.65
CA GLU A 58 8.95 3.76 22.29
C GLU A 58 7.64 3.48 21.53
N VAL A 59 6.90 4.54 21.21
CA VAL A 59 5.63 4.46 20.45
C VAL A 59 5.87 3.86 19.07
N ALA A 60 6.94 4.30 18.38
CA ALA A 60 7.34 3.75 17.09
C ALA A 60 7.64 2.26 17.17
N GLY A 61 8.39 1.82 18.20
CA GLY A 61 8.68 0.41 18.44
C GLY A 61 7.42 -0.43 18.60
N HIS A 62 6.44 0.07 19.37
CA HIS A 62 5.15 -0.59 19.54
C HIS A 62 4.34 -0.63 18.23
N CYS A 63 4.27 0.49 17.50
CA CYS A 63 3.47 0.63 16.29
C CYS A 63 3.99 -0.19 15.10
N ARG A 64 5.24 -0.65 15.11
CA ARG A 64 5.74 -1.58 14.07
C ARG A 64 4.94 -2.88 14.01
N ALA A 65 4.58 -3.43 15.18
CA ALA A 65 3.74 -4.61 15.28
C ALA A 65 2.25 -4.25 15.25
N PHE A 66 1.89 -3.10 15.85
CA PHE A 66 0.51 -2.68 16.09
C PHE A 66 0.21 -1.33 15.44
N VAL A 67 0.15 -1.28 14.11
CA VAL A 67 0.09 -0.04 13.30
C VAL A 67 -1.04 0.90 13.73
N ALA A 68 -2.22 0.35 14.06
CA ALA A 68 -3.40 1.10 14.45
C ALA A 68 -3.52 1.39 15.97
N ALA A 69 -2.44 1.20 16.73
CA ALA A 69 -2.44 1.40 18.18
C ALA A 69 -2.30 2.87 18.60
N ASN A 70 -1.80 3.74 17.73
CA ASN A 70 -1.50 5.13 18.05
C ASN A 70 -2.05 6.09 16.98
N ARG A 71 -2.72 7.16 17.40
CA ARG A 71 -3.32 8.14 16.48
C ARG A 71 -2.27 8.90 15.68
N ASP A 72 -1.22 9.36 16.35
CA ASP A 72 -0.16 10.16 15.75
C ASP A 72 0.62 9.35 14.70
N ASN A 73 0.83 8.05 14.96
CA ASN A 73 1.39 7.11 13.98
C ASN A 73 0.57 7.03 12.69
N MET A 74 -0.76 7.09 12.80
CA MET A 74 -1.71 6.95 11.69
C MET A 74 -1.90 8.24 10.88
N ALA A 75 -1.16 9.31 11.20
CA ALA A 75 -1.15 10.56 10.46
C ALA A 75 0.26 10.83 9.91
N LEU A 76 0.42 10.89 8.59
CA LEU A 76 1.61 11.46 7.97
C LEU A 76 1.34 12.94 7.69
N ASP A 77 1.99 13.80 8.45
CA ASP A 77 1.82 15.26 8.45
C ASP A 77 3.15 16.02 8.47
N ASP A 78 4.28 15.29 8.42
CA ASP A 78 5.62 15.85 8.50
C ASP A 78 6.21 16.06 7.10
N ILE A 79 5.96 17.25 6.55
CA ILE A 79 6.43 17.67 5.23
C ILE A 79 7.96 17.59 5.14
N ASP A 80 8.69 17.95 6.21
CA ASP A 80 10.15 17.97 6.20
C ASP A 80 10.72 16.55 6.15
N ALA A 81 10.13 15.61 6.88
CA ALA A 81 10.49 14.19 6.80
C ALA A 81 10.22 13.63 5.40
N ALA A 82 9.05 13.91 4.81
CA ALA A 82 8.73 13.48 3.44
C ALA A 82 9.74 14.05 2.43
N VAL A 83 10.08 15.34 2.53
CA VAL A 83 11.07 15.98 1.65
C VAL A 83 12.44 15.33 1.77
N ALA A 84 12.93 15.14 3.01
CA ALA A 84 14.25 14.57 3.24
C ALA A 84 14.37 13.13 2.73
N GLU A 85 13.36 12.29 2.99
CA GLU A 85 13.39 10.88 2.61
C GLU A 85 13.17 10.67 1.11
N LEU A 86 12.30 11.46 0.45
CA LEU A 86 12.16 11.40 -1.01
C LEU A 86 13.43 11.89 -1.72
N ALA A 87 14.08 12.94 -1.22
CA ALA A 87 15.37 13.39 -1.77
C ALA A 87 16.46 12.31 -1.63
N ALA A 88 16.48 11.58 -0.52
CA ALA A 88 17.37 10.44 -0.32
C ALA A 88 17.07 9.29 -1.30
N ALA A 89 15.81 8.94 -1.48
CA ALA A 89 15.38 7.93 -2.46
C ALA A 89 15.78 8.34 -3.89
N ALA A 90 15.56 9.61 -4.25
CA ALA A 90 15.91 10.16 -5.55
C ALA A 90 17.41 10.12 -5.83
N ALA A 91 18.25 10.39 -4.83
CA ALA A 91 19.71 10.33 -4.95
C ALA A 91 20.23 8.91 -5.26
N LEU A 92 19.44 7.87 -4.95
CA LEU A 92 19.79 6.46 -5.20
C LEU A 92 19.18 5.89 -6.48
N ALA A 93 18.25 6.60 -7.13
CA ALA A 93 17.60 6.13 -8.35
C ALA A 93 18.57 6.17 -9.55
N PRO A 94 18.89 5.03 -10.20
CA PRO A 94 19.75 5.03 -11.38
C PRO A 94 19.05 5.74 -12.56
N GLU A 95 19.81 6.55 -13.30
CA GLU A 95 19.42 7.28 -14.53
C GLU A 95 18.55 8.55 -14.37
N GLY A 96 18.02 8.88 -13.18
CA GLY A 96 17.19 10.08 -12.92
C GLY A 96 15.87 10.10 -13.72
N ALA A 97 14.80 10.81 -13.36
CA ALA A 97 14.39 11.40 -12.08
C ALA A 97 13.70 10.36 -11.18
N ALA A 98 13.35 10.74 -9.95
CA ALA A 98 12.49 9.94 -9.09
C ALA A 98 11.09 10.54 -9.06
N THR A 99 10.11 9.69 -9.32
CA THR A 99 8.68 10.00 -9.27
C THR A 99 8.04 9.24 -8.12
N VAL A 100 7.07 9.85 -7.48
CA VAL A 100 6.19 9.21 -6.50
C VAL A 100 4.74 9.44 -6.88
N VAL A 101 3.96 8.37 -6.88
CA VAL A 101 2.52 8.39 -7.02
C VAL A 101 1.92 8.44 -5.63
N GLU A 102 1.35 9.59 -5.31
CA GLU A 102 0.70 9.87 -4.04
C GLU A 102 -0.78 9.53 -4.17
N THR A 103 -1.21 8.49 -3.44
CA THR A 103 -2.50 7.85 -3.62
C THR A 103 -3.52 8.22 -2.54
N THR A 104 -3.22 9.19 -1.68
CA THR A 104 -4.19 9.69 -0.69
C THR A 104 -5.35 10.38 -1.42
N THR A 105 -6.54 9.79 -1.35
CA THR A 105 -7.75 10.30 -2.00
C THR A 105 -8.72 10.94 -1.01
N VAL A 106 -9.89 11.34 -1.52
CA VAL A 106 -10.94 11.94 -0.69
C VAL A 106 -11.39 10.95 0.39
N GLY A 107 -11.44 11.45 1.63
CA GLY A 107 -11.84 10.69 2.83
C GLY A 107 -10.68 10.40 3.80
N VAL A 108 -9.42 10.52 3.36
CA VAL A 108 -8.25 10.16 4.18
C VAL A 108 -7.18 11.26 4.28
N GLY A 109 -7.53 12.51 3.99
CA GLY A 109 -6.67 13.65 4.34
C GLY A 109 -5.75 14.18 3.24
N ARG A 110 -6.08 13.96 1.96
CA ARG A 110 -5.32 14.52 0.81
C ARG A 110 -5.08 16.03 0.97
N SER A 111 -3.83 16.48 0.87
CA SER A 111 -3.44 17.89 0.94
C SER A 111 -2.69 18.35 -0.33
N VAL A 112 -3.41 18.91 -1.30
CA VAL A 112 -2.84 19.35 -2.59
C VAL A 112 -1.72 20.38 -2.42
N GLY A 113 -1.89 21.30 -1.46
CA GLY A 113 -0.91 22.33 -1.17
C GLY A 113 0.42 21.76 -0.67
N ASP A 114 0.37 20.74 0.18
CA ASP A 114 1.58 20.12 0.73
C ASP A 114 2.26 19.25 -0.31
N LEU A 115 1.52 18.55 -1.17
CA LEU A 115 2.10 17.79 -2.28
C LEU A 115 2.91 18.68 -3.24
N VAL A 116 2.39 19.88 -3.54
CA VAL A 116 3.12 20.89 -4.34
C VAL A 116 4.40 21.32 -3.63
N THR A 117 4.31 21.64 -2.34
CA THR A 117 5.47 22.01 -1.52
C THR A 117 6.52 20.91 -1.48
N ILE A 118 6.11 19.66 -1.26
CA ILE A 118 7.00 18.49 -1.22
C ILE A 118 7.68 18.29 -2.57
N SER A 119 6.93 18.32 -3.68
CA SER A 119 7.51 18.19 -5.03
C SER A 119 8.57 19.26 -5.31
N GLN A 120 8.27 20.53 -4.99
CA GLN A 120 9.21 21.64 -5.19
C GLN A 120 10.48 21.53 -4.34
N ARG A 121 10.35 21.10 -3.07
CA ARG A 121 11.46 21.05 -2.11
C ARG A 121 12.32 19.80 -2.28
N ALA A 122 11.71 18.63 -2.47
CA ALA A 122 12.41 17.37 -2.67
C ALA A 122 12.99 17.21 -4.08
N LYS A 123 12.55 18.06 -5.03
CA LYS A 123 12.94 18.00 -6.45
C LYS A 123 12.61 16.64 -7.09
N VAL A 124 11.45 16.10 -6.72
CA VAL A 124 10.87 14.86 -7.27
C VAL A 124 9.54 15.14 -7.93
N HIS A 125 9.16 14.33 -8.91
CA HIS A 125 7.82 14.41 -9.48
C HIS A 125 6.81 13.76 -8.54
N VAL A 126 5.80 14.52 -8.12
CA VAL A 126 4.65 13.97 -7.37
C VAL A 126 3.45 13.89 -8.30
N VAL A 127 2.93 12.67 -8.51
CA VAL A 127 1.69 12.40 -9.22
C VAL A 127 0.58 12.23 -8.19
N MET A 128 -0.41 13.13 -8.20
CA MET A 128 -1.53 13.09 -7.26
C MET A 128 -2.66 12.20 -7.77
N GLY A 129 -3.27 11.43 -6.87
CA GLY A 129 -4.47 10.66 -7.08
C GLY A 129 -5.79 11.47 -7.02
N THR A 130 -6.78 11.04 -7.79
CA THR A 130 -8.20 11.43 -7.64
C THR A 130 -9.06 10.24 -7.24
N GLY A 131 -10.27 10.48 -6.75
CA GLY A 131 -11.23 9.45 -6.37
C GLY A 131 -11.56 9.46 -4.88
N LEU A 132 -12.16 8.38 -4.40
CA LEU A 132 -12.58 8.22 -3.01
C LEU A 132 -12.03 6.90 -2.47
N HIS A 133 -11.66 6.92 -1.18
CA HIS A 133 -11.23 5.73 -0.47
C HIS A 133 -12.45 4.88 -0.03
N LEU A 134 -12.36 4.12 1.06
CA LEU A 134 -13.40 3.16 1.48
C LEU A 134 -14.75 3.85 1.75
N ALA A 135 -15.87 3.17 1.49
CA ALA A 135 -17.21 3.75 1.68
C ALA A 135 -17.41 4.39 3.06
N ARG A 136 -16.88 3.77 4.11
CA ARG A 136 -17.00 4.25 5.49
C ARG A 136 -16.37 5.63 5.73
N VAL A 137 -15.36 6.01 4.95
CA VAL A 137 -14.66 7.30 5.06
C VAL A 137 -15.11 8.32 4.03
N HIS A 138 -16.13 8.01 3.21
CA HIS A 138 -16.68 8.98 2.27
C HIS A 138 -17.28 10.18 3.03
N PRO A 139 -16.96 11.42 2.61
CA PRO A 139 -17.60 12.61 3.17
C PRO A 139 -19.13 12.51 3.11
N ARG A 140 -19.82 12.97 4.15
CA ARG A 140 -21.28 12.84 4.29
C ARG A 140 -22.03 13.32 3.03
N HIS A 141 -21.60 14.43 2.44
CA HIS A 141 -22.22 15.01 1.25
C HIS A 141 -21.98 14.22 -0.05
N MET A 142 -21.02 13.29 -0.08
CA MET A 142 -20.66 12.47 -1.25
C MET A 142 -21.26 11.07 -1.23
N ARG A 143 -21.72 10.57 -0.08
CA ARG A 143 -22.26 9.18 0.06
C ARG A 143 -23.38 8.86 -0.93
N GLY A 144 -24.19 9.86 -1.27
CA GLY A 144 -25.31 9.75 -2.21
C GLY A 144 -25.00 10.17 -3.66
N TRP A 145 -23.74 10.49 -3.99
CA TRP A 145 -23.41 10.91 -5.35
C TRP A 145 -23.65 9.79 -6.36
N SER A 146 -24.18 10.19 -7.51
CA SER A 146 -24.37 9.31 -8.66
C SER A 146 -23.04 9.00 -9.35
N VAL A 147 -23.01 7.93 -10.16
CA VAL A 147 -21.89 7.59 -11.03
C VAL A 147 -21.47 8.79 -11.90
N ALA A 148 -22.43 9.56 -12.41
CA ALA A 148 -22.16 10.73 -13.24
C ALA A 148 -21.44 11.84 -12.47
N GLN A 149 -21.88 12.17 -11.25
CA GLN A 149 -21.24 13.18 -10.41
C GLN A 149 -19.83 12.77 -10.00
N LEU A 150 -19.64 11.51 -9.62
CA LEU A 150 -18.31 10.96 -9.29
C LEU A 150 -17.39 10.98 -10.51
N THR A 151 -17.91 10.64 -11.70
CA THR A 151 -17.16 10.68 -12.96
C THR A 151 -16.72 12.11 -13.26
N GLU A 152 -17.63 13.08 -13.16
CA GLU A 152 -17.34 14.48 -13.44
C GLU A 152 -16.27 15.04 -12.52
N MET A 153 -16.34 14.72 -11.22
CA MET A 153 -15.31 15.10 -10.26
C MET A 153 -13.93 14.55 -10.66
N MET A 154 -13.81 13.25 -10.93
CA MET A 154 -12.53 12.65 -11.30
C MET A 154 -11.99 13.23 -12.61
N VAL A 155 -12.87 13.48 -13.60
CA VAL A 155 -12.47 14.10 -14.88
C VAL A 155 -11.98 15.53 -14.65
N SER A 156 -12.71 16.35 -13.92
CA SER A 156 -12.32 17.73 -13.65
C SER A 156 -11.02 17.83 -12.85
N GLU A 157 -10.78 16.94 -11.87
CA GLU A 157 -9.50 16.93 -11.16
C GLU A 157 -8.31 16.54 -12.07
N ILE A 158 -8.53 15.75 -13.12
CA ILE A 158 -7.50 15.36 -14.08
C ILE A 158 -7.29 16.44 -15.15
N GLU A 159 -8.35 17.07 -15.65
CA GLU A 159 -8.28 18.03 -16.77
C GLU A 159 -8.07 19.47 -16.29
N ASP A 160 -8.80 19.92 -15.27
CA ASP A 160 -8.80 21.29 -14.76
C ASP A 160 -7.92 21.45 -13.51
N GLY A 161 -7.86 20.41 -12.67
CA GLY A 161 -7.09 20.37 -11.44
C GLY A 161 -7.78 21.00 -10.23
N VAL A 162 -7.25 20.68 -9.05
CA VAL A 162 -7.72 21.17 -7.75
C VAL A 162 -6.98 22.45 -7.39
N GLU A 163 -7.66 23.40 -6.75
CA GLU A 163 -7.05 24.64 -6.27
C GLU A 163 -5.90 24.36 -5.30
N VAL A 164 -4.79 25.07 -5.49
CA VAL A 164 -3.62 24.98 -4.63
C VAL A 164 -3.67 26.18 -3.67
N PRO A 165 -3.83 25.97 -2.36
CA PRO A 165 -3.85 27.06 -1.40
C PRO A 165 -2.48 27.79 -1.39
N PRO A 166 -2.48 29.11 -1.17
CA PRO A 166 -1.23 29.86 -1.02
C PRO A 166 -0.46 29.37 0.21
N LEU A 167 0.86 29.51 0.18
CA LEU A 167 1.69 29.29 1.36
C LEU A 167 1.34 30.33 2.42
N GLN A 168 1.32 29.91 3.68
CA GLN A 168 1.24 30.86 4.78
C GLN A 168 2.45 31.78 4.75
N ALA A 169 2.21 33.08 4.91
CA ALA A 169 3.29 34.04 4.99
C ALA A 169 4.17 33.71 6.21
N PRO A 170 5.51 33.73 6.07
CA PRO A 170 6.40 33.64 7.20
C PRO A 170 6.12 34.82 8.15
N PRO A 171 6.33 34.66 9.47
CA PRO A 171 6.33 35.80 10.36
C PRO A 171 7.39 36.82 9.92
N GLU A 172 7.13 38.11 10.14
CA GLU A 172 8.08 39.18 9.77
C GLU A 172 9.43 38.95 10.47
N ALA A 173 10.49 38.79 9.68
CA ALA A 173 11.84 38.66 10.21
C ALA A 173 12.24 39.95 10.93
N LYS A 174 12.68 39.83 12.18
CA LYS A 174 13.18 40.98 12.95
C LYS A 174 14.54 41.41 12.39
N GLU A 175 14.90 42.67 12.60
CA GLU A 175 16.23 43.17 12.24
C GLU A 175 17.31 42.32 12.96
N GLY A 176 18.22 41.71 12.19
CA GLY A 176 19.26 40.79 12.68
C GLY A 176 18.87 39.30 12.71
N ASP A 177 17.66 38.93 12.31
CA ASP A 177 17.21 37.53 12.19
C ASP A 177 17.52 36.96 10.80
N GLU A 178 18.76 36.51 10.60
CA GLU A 178 19.22 35.94 9.32
C GLU A 178 18.47 34.65 8.95
N GLU A 179 18.13 33.81 9.94
CA GLU A 179 17.40 32.55 9.74
C GLU A 179 15.95 32.83 9.31
N GLY A 180 15.27 33.76 9.98
CA GLY A 180 13.94 34.22 9.61
C GLY A 180 13.92 34.88 8.22
N ALA A 181 14.93 35.68 7.87
CA ALA A 181 15.05 36.28 6.54
C ALA A 181 15.24 35.23 5.44
N ALA A 182 16.07 34.21 5.68
CA ALA A 182 16.27 33.11 4.75
C ALA A 182 15.02 32.25 4.57
N ALA A 183 14.32 31.94 5.67
CA ALA A 183 13.04 31.23 5.62
C ALA A 183 11.98 32.03 4.83
N ALA A 184 11.94 33.34 5.02
CA ALA A 184 10.98 34.19 4.32
C ALA A 184 11.25 34.25 2.81
N GLU A 185 12.51 34.36 2.41
CA GLU A 185 12.90 34.31 1.01
C GLU A 185 12.59 32.93 0.39
N ALA A 186 12.83 31.83 1.12
CA ALA A 186 12.49 30.49 0.65
C ALA A 186 10.97 30.34 0.39
N VAL A 187 10.11 30.84 1.29
CA VAL A 187 8.65 30.85 1.07
C VAL A 187 8.28 31.69 -0.15
N ARG A 188 8.89 32.87 -0.32
CA ARG A 188 8.65 33.75 -1.47
C ARG A 188 8.98 33.06 -2.79
N LEU A 189 10.12 32.37 -2.86
CA LEU A 189 10.55 31.63 -4.05
C LEU A 189 9.63 30.44 -4.35
N LEU A 190 9.26 29.65 -3.34
CA LEU A 190 8.32 28.54 -3.50
C LEU A 190 6.94 29.03 -3.97
N GLN A 191 6.46 30.14 -3.43
CA GLN A 191 5.19 30.75 -3.81
C GLN A 191 5.20 31.27 -5.25
N ALA A 192 6.32 31.79 -5.74
CA ALA A 192 6.46 32.29 -7.11
C ALA A 192 6.38 31.17 -8.15
N GLU A 193 6.85 29.96 -7.83
CA GLU A 193 6.79 28.78 -8.69
C GLU A 193 5.55 27.91 -8.45
N ARG A 194 4.65 28.32 -7.55
CA ARG A 194 3.48 27.55 -7.13
C ARG A 194 2.36 27.68 -8.18
N PRO A 195 1.86 26.58 -8.76
CA PRO A 195 0.73 26.65 -9.68
C PRO A 195 -0.55 27.01 -8.92
N ALA A 196 -1.49 27.70 -9.58
CA ALA A 196 -2.80 28.01 -9.00
C ALA A 196 -3.69 26.75 -8.84
N ARG A 197 -3.50 25.77 -9.73
CA ARG A 197 -4.20 24.47 -9.70
C ARG A 197 -3.22 23.34 -9.95
N ALA A 198 -3.46 22.20 -9.32
CA ALA A 198 -2.70 20.97 -9.52
C ALA A 198 -3.63 19.86 -10.03
N ARG A 199 -3.27 19.25 -11.15
CA ARG A 199 -4.03 18.15 -11.77
C ARG A 199 -3.65 16.81 -11.17
N ALA A 200 -4.64 15.93 -11.04
CA ALA A 200 -4.44 14.51 -10.78
C ALA A 200 -3.85 13.82 -12.01
N GLY A 201 -3.01 12.81 -11.81
CA GLY A 201 -2.41 12.02 -12.91
C GLY A 201 -2.83 10.55 -12.91
N ILE A 202 -3.57 10.11 -11.89
CA ILE A 202 -4.08 8.75 -11.76
C ILE A 202 -5.42 8.78 -11.00
N ILE A 203 -6.30 7.82 -11.28
CA ILE A 203 -7.55 7.61 -10.51
C ILE A 203 -7.24 6.56 -9.43
N GLY A 204 -7.04 6.97 -8.20
CA GLY A 204 -6.79 6.08 -7.08
C GLY A 204 -5.94 6.70 -5.97
N GLU A 205 -5.81 6.05 -4.81
CA GLU A 205 -6.35 4.71 -4.56
C GLU A 205 -7.88 4.71 -4.36
N LEU A 206 -8.56 3.77 -5.00
CA LEU A 206 -9.99 3.55 -4.81
C LEU A 206 -10.21 2.48 -3.75
N GLY A 207 -10.79 2.88 -2.62
CA GLY A 207 -11.07 1.98 -1.50
C GLY A 207 -12.12 0.94 -1.85
N CYS A 208 -11.75 -0.34 -1.73
CA CYS A 208 -12.67 -1.46 -1.90
C CYS A 208 -12.64 -2.34 -0.65
N SER A 209 -13.80 -2.57 -0.05
CA SER A 209 -13.96 -3.49 1.06
C SER A 209 -13.86 -4.95 0.57
N SER A 210 -13.65 -5.90 1.48
CA SER A 210 -13.58 -7.33 1.13
C SER A 210 -14.86 -7.81 0.44
N GLU A 211 -16.00 -7.36 0.97
CA GLU A 211 -17.28 -7.37 0.28
C GLU A 211 -17.55 -5.94 -0.20
N LEU A 212 -17.74 -5.77 -1.50
CA LEU A 212 -17.89 -4.44 -2.09
C LEU A 212 -19.18 -3.77 -1.61
N ASP A 213 -19.04 -2.60 -1.01
CA ASP A 213 -20.19 -1.75 -0.69
C ASP A 213 -20.82 -1.17 -1.96
N ALA A 214 -22.12 -0.89 -1.95
CA ALA A 214 -22.81 -0.30 -3.09
C ALA A 214 -22.22 1.06 -3.51
N ALA A 215 -21.71 1.87 -2.57
CA ALA A 215 -21.01 3.11 -2.86
C ALA A 215 -19.65 2.85 -3.53
N GLU A 216 -18.91 1.83 -3.11
CA GLU A 216 -17.63 1.43 -3.73
C GLU A 216 -17.85 0.95 -5.16
N VAL A 217 -18.92 0.17 -5.41
CA VAL A 217 -19.32 -0.21 -6.77
C VAL A 217 -19.62 1.01 -7.65
N ARG A 218 -20.34 2.02 -7.13
CA ARG A 218 -20.58 3.28 -7.85
C ARG A 218 -19.29 4.03 -8.16
N VAL A 219 -18.35 4.08 -7.21
CA VAL A 219 -17.03 4.71 -7.40
C VAL A 219 -16.23 3.98 -8.47
N LEU A 220 -16.20 2.64 -8.47
CA LEU A 220 -15.53 1.84 -9.52
C LEU A 220 -16.15 2.06 -10.91
N GLN A 221 -17.47 2.12 -11.01
CA GLN A 221 -18.17 2.43 -12.26
C GLN A 221 -17.82 3.84 -12.78
N ALA A 222 -17.75 4.82 -11.88
CA ALA A 222 -17.35 6.18 -12.20
C ALA A 222 -15.89 6.26 -12.64
N ALA A 223 -15.00 5.56 -11.95
CA ALA A 223 -13.59 5.47 -12.30
C ALA A 223 -13.38 4.85 -13.69
N ALA A 224 -14.11 3.78 -14.03
CA ALA A 224 -14.10 3.21 -15.37
C ALA A 224 -14.50 4.24 -16.44
N ALA A 225 -15.53 5.04 -16.17
CA ALA A 225 -15.98 6.09 -17.08
C ALA A 225 -14.96 7.24 -17.19
N ALA A 226 -14.39 7.69 -16.08
CA ALA A 226 -13.37 8.74 -16.04
C ALA A 226 -12.10 8.30 -16.77
N SER A 227 -11.61 7.08 -16.51
CA SER A 227 -10.44 6.50 -17.18
C SER A 227 -10.61 6.46 -18.70
N ARG A 228 -11.80 6.11 -19.21
CA ARG A 228 -12.07 6.15 -20.67
C ARG A 228 -12.06 7.55 -21.26
N LYS A 229 -12.54 8.55 -20.50
CA LYS A 229 -12.62 9.95 -20.94
C LYS A 229 -11.25 10.61 -20.94
N THR A 230 -10.43 10.38 -19.92
CA THR A 230 -9.16 11.09 -19.70
C THR A 230 -7.94 10.27 -20.09
N GLY A 231 -8.08 8.95 -20.23
CA GLY A 231 -6.97 8.04 -20.45
C GLY A 231 -6.18 7.68 -19.19
N ALA A 232 -6.57 8.19 -18.02
CA ALA A 232 -5.85 7.94 -16.77
C ALA A 232 -5.95 6.46 -16.34
N ALA A 233 -4.86 5.93 -15.77
CA ALA A 233 -4.88 4.63 -15.13
C ALA A 233 -5.71 4.65 -13.83
N ILE A 234 -6.15 3.48 -13.39
CA ILE A 234 -6.88 3.27 -12.15
C ILE A 234 -6.01 2.47 -11.19
N LEU A 235 -5.89 2.90 -9.94
CA LEU A 235 -5.29 2.14 -8.85
C LEU A 235 -6.38 1.82 -7.81
N VAL A 236 -6.53 0.53 -7.49
CA VAL A 236 -7.53 0.05 -6.52
C VAL A 236 -6.87 -0.50 -5.26
N HIS A 237 -7.47 -0.21 -4.12
CA HIS A 237 -7.18 -0.78 -2.81
C HIS A 237 -8.09 -1.98 -2.59
N PRO A 238 -7.65 -3.22 -2.82
CA PRO A 238 -8.50 -4.37 -2.54
C PRO A 238 -8.70 -4.58 -1.05
N GLY A 239 -9.81 -5.25 -0.72
CA GLY A 239 -10.06 -5.77 0.61
C GLY A 239 -9.08 -6.88 0.98
N HIS A 240 -9.27 -7.45 2.17
CA HIS A 240 -8.32 -8.38 2.78
C HIS A 240 -8.55 -9.85 2.39
N THR A 241 -9.57 -10.15 1.58
CA THR A 241 -9.90 -11.50 1.12
C THR A 241 -9.26 -11.84 -0.22
N ARG A 242 -9.07 -13.13 -0.47
CA ARG A 242 -8.52 -13.65 -1.74
C ARG A 242 -9.37 -13.24 -2.95
N GLU A 243 -10.69 -13.16 -2.79
CA GLU A 243 -11.66 -12.92 -3.85
C GLU A 243 -11.77 -11.43 -4.24
N SER A 244 -11.42 -10.52 -3.32
CA SER A 244 -11.67 -9.08 -3.49
C SER A 244 -11.04 -8.49 -4.76
N PRO A 245 -9.75 -8.74 -5.10
CA PRO A 245 -9.17 -8.26 -6.34
C PRO A 245 -9.94 -8.66 -7.60
N ALA A 246 -10.37 -9.92 -7.70
CA ALA A 246 -11.08 -10.42 -8.87
C ALA A 246 -12.47 -9.77 -9.00
N ALA A 247 -13.20 -9.61 -7.89
CA ALA A 247 -14.49 -8.95 -7.86
C ALA A 247 -14.40 -7.48 -8.32
N ILE A 248 -13.35 -6.76 -7.92
CA ILE A 248 -13.10 -5.38 -8.37
C ILE A 248 -12.90 -5.33 -9.89
N LEU A 249 -12.07 -6.23 -10.44
CA LEU A 249 -11.85 -6.32 -11.88
C LEU A 249 -13.13 -6.69 -12.64
N ASP A 250 -14.03 -7.48 -12.05
CA ASP A 250 -15.34 -7.82 -12.65
C ASP A 250 -16.22 -6.58 -12.78
N VAL A 251 -16.32 -5.76 -11.73
CA VAL A 251 -17.07 -4.49 -11.75
C VAL A 251 -16.49 -3.53 -12.80
N LEU A 252 -15.16 -3.36 -12.81
CA LEU A 252 -14.49 -2.48 -13.78
C LEU A 252 -14.69 -2.97 -15.22
N ALA A 253 -14.54 -4.27 -15.48
CA ALA A 253 -14.76 -4.86 -16.79
C ALA A 253 -16.22 -4.71 -17.25
N ALA A 254 -17.19 -4.99 -16.38
CA ALA A 254 -18.61 -4.81 -16.67
C ALA A 254 -18.96 -3.34 -16.94
N ALA A 255 -18.27 -2.40 -16.30
CA ALA A 255 -18.38 -0.97 -16.56
C ALA A 255 -17.62 -0.51 -17.83
N GLY A 256 -16.99 -1.42 -18.57
CA GLY A 256 -16.26 -1.16 -19.82
C GLY A 256 -14.87 -0.56 -19.62
N CYS A 257 -14.21 -0.83 -18.50
CA CYS A 257 -12.83 -0.40 -18.25
C CYS A 257 -11.82 -1.27 -19.02
N GLU A 258 -10.76 -0.64 -19.54
CA GLU A 258 -9.60 -1.35 -20.08
C GLU A 258 -8.73 -1.88 -18.94
N LEU A 259 -8.78 -3.18 -18.64
CA LEU A 259 -8.08 -3.73 -17.48
C LEU A 259 -6.54 -3.58 -17.55
N THR A 260 -5.96 -3.34 -18.73
CA THR A 260 -4.51 -3.04 -18.84
C THR A 260 -4.10 -1.70 -18.23
N ARG A 261 -5.07 -0.85 -17.92
CA ARG A 261 -4.94 0.44 -17.22
C ARG A 261 -5.22 0.33 -15.73
N VAL A 262 -5.50 -0.86 -15.21
CA VAL A 262 -5.83 -1.09 -13.80
C VAL A 262 -4.60 -1.63 -13.07
N VAL A 263 -4.26 -1.00 -11.96
CA VAL A 263 -3.28 -1.43 -10.97
C VAL A 263 -4.04 -1.96 -9.76
N VAL A 264 -3.79 -3.22 -9.40
CA VAL A 264 -4.34 -3.83 -8.18
C VAL A 264 -3.30 -3.66 -7.07
N GLY A 265 -3.62 -2.81 -6.10
CA GLY A 265 -2.84 -2.59 -4.88
C GLY A 265 -2.61 -3.88 -4.10
N HIS A 266 -1.58 -3.90 -3.26
CA HIS A 266 -1.49 -4.84 -2.13
C HIS A 266 -1.50 -6.32 -2.51
N CYS A 267 -0.97 -6.66 -3.69
CA CYS A 267 -0.88 -8.04 -4.17
C CYS A 267 0.04 -8.92 -3.31
N ASP A 268 0.74 -8.31 -2.35
CA ASP A 268 1.78 -8.87 -1.50
C ASP A 268 1.43 -8.81 0.01
N ARG A 269 0.13 -8.84 0.36
CA ARG A 269 -0.37 -8.97 1.75
C ARG A 269 -0.52 -10.41 2.26
N GLY A 270 -0.20 -11.41 1.44
CA GLY A 270 -0.21 -12.83 1.82
C GLY A 270 -1.53 -13.58 1.60
N ALA A 271 -2.59 -12.92 1.10
CA ALA A 271 -3.88 -13.56 0.79
C ALA A 271 -3.91 -14.33 -0.54
N LEU A 272 -3.02 -13.96 -1.47
CA LEU A 272 -3.04 -14.43 -2.86
C LEU A 272 -1.95 -15.47 -3.10
N SER A 273 -2.30 -16.55 -3.77
CA SER A 273 -1.34 -17.51 -4.31
C SER A 273 -0.74 -17.01 -5.63
N ASP A 274 0.35 -17.63 -6.07
CA ASP A 274 0.94 -17.37 -7.40
C ASP A 274 -0.10 -17.56 -8.53
N ASP A 275 -0.98 -18.56 -8.43
CA ASP A 275 -2.02 -18.81 -9.43
C ASP A 275 -3.07 -17.68 -9.47
N ASP A 276 -3.43 -17.13 -8.31
CA ASP A 276 -4.35 -15.99 -8.22
C ASP A 276 -3.72 -14.75 -8.86
N LEU A 277 -2.45 -14.47 -8.55
CA LEU A 277 -1.68 -13.36 -9.11
C LEU A 277 -1.57 -13.47 -10.64
N LEU A 278 -1.25 -14.67 -11.15
CA LEU A 278 -1.21 -14.93 -12.58
C LEU A 278 -2.58 -14.77 -13.25
N ALA A 279 -3.67 -15.17 -12.58
CA ALA A 279 -5.03 -14.98 -13.10
C ALA A 279 -5.38 -13.49 -13.24
N LEU A 280 -5.04 -12.66 -12.25
CA LEU A 280 -5.23 -11.20 -12.31
C LEU A 280 -4.40 -10.58 -13.44
N ALA A 281 -3.12 -10.93 -13.55
CA ALA A 281 -2.24 -10.42 -14.60
C ALA A 281 -2.70 -10.82 -16.01
N ARG A 282 -3.17 -12.06 -16.19
CA ARG A 282 -3.71 -12.57 -17.48
C ARG A 282 -4.99 -11.86 -17.93
N ARG A 283 -5.77 -11.30 -16.99
CA ARG A 283 -6.90 -10.40 -17.31
C ARG A 283 -6.44 -9.03 -17.79
N GLY A 284 -5.15 -8.72 -17.66
CA GLY A 284 -4.53 -7.46 -18.03
C GLY A 284 -4.16 -6.57 -16.86
N ALA A 285 -4.58 -6.86 -15.63
CA ALA A 285 -4.25 -5.98 -14.51
C ALA A 285 -2.74 -5.94 -14.24
N THR A 286 -2.25 -4.81 -13.75
CA THR A 286 -0.90 -4.67 -13.20
C THR A 286 -0.95 -4.96 -11.71
N LEU A 287 -0.04 -5.81 -11.23
CA LEU A 287 0.09 -6.21 -9.83
C LEU A 287 1.00 -5.21 -9.11
N ALA A 288 0.50 -4.54 -8.07
CA ALA A 288 1.34 -3.74 -7.20
C ALA A 288 1.84 -4.57 -6.02
N PHE A 289 3.15 -4.75 -5.97
CA PHE A 289 3.88 -5.26 -4.81
C PHE A 289 4.35 -4.05 -4.01
N ASP A 290 3.43 -3.49 -3.23
CA ASP A 290 3.57 -2.18 -2.63
C ASP A 290 3.83 -2.23 -1.12
N GLN A 291 4.16 -3.38 -0.52
CA GLN A 291 4.40 -3.49 0.93
C GLN A 291 5.86 -3.74 1.28
N PHE A 292 6.83 -3.34 0.44
CA PHE A 292 8.25 -3.49 0.74
C PHE A 292 8.66 -2.70 2.00
N GLY A 293 9.43 -3.33 2.88
CA GLY A 293 9.79 -2.75 4.18
C GLY A 293 8.61 -2.66 5.16
N HIS A 294 7.47 -3.29 4.86
CA HIS A 294 6.41 -3.45 5.86
C HIS A 294 6.77 -4.66 6.75
N PRO A 295 7.03 -4.46 8.06
CA PRO A 295 7.30 -5.58 8.95
C PRO A 295 6.04 -6.46 9.10
N PRO A 296 6.19 -7.74 9.49
CA PRO A 296 5.06 -8.57 9.87
C PRO A 296 4.16 -7.84 10.88
N SER A 297 2.91 -7.61 10.51
CA SER A 297 1.97 -6.81 11.28
C SER A 297 1.02 -7.70 12.06
N PHE A 298 1.10 -7.65 13.39
CA PHE A 298 0.16 -8.36 14.25
C PHE A 298 -1.24 -7.75 14.20
N THR A 299 -1.35 -6.44 13.91
CA THR A 299 -2.65 -5.83 13.59
C THR A 299 -3.35 -6.58 12.45
N HIS A 300 -2.67 -6.79 11.34
CA HIS A 300 -3.28 -7.45 10.17
C HIS A 300 -3.47 -8.95 10.39
N ALA A 301 -2.52 -9.63 11.02
CA ALA A 301 -2.64 -11.06 11.33
C ALA A 301 -3.87 -11.34 12.20
N LEU A 302 -4.13 -10.52 13.21
CA LEU A 302 -5.21 -10.77 14.17
C LEU A 302 -6.54 -10.17 13.73
N ALA A 303 -6.54 -9.04 13.00
CA ALA A 303 -7.77 -8.45 12.47
C ALA A 303 -8.29 -9.15 11.21
N TYR A 304 -7.40 -9.69 10.38
CA TYR A 304 -7.74 -10.16 9.03
C TYR A 304 -7.19 -11.56 8.69
N GLY A 305 -6.44 -12.20 9.58
CA GLY A 305 -5.79 -13.49 9.30
C GLY A 305 -4.63 -13.38 8.30
N LEU A 306 -4.09 -12.18 8.08
CA LEU A 306 -3.06 -11.93 7.07
C LEU A 306 -1.65 -11.95 7.65
N CYS A 307 -0.82 -12.87 7.15
CA CYS A 307 0.61 -12.87 7.42
C CYS A 307 1.34 -12.11 6.32
N PHE A 308 1.85 -10.93 6.63
CA PHE A 308 2.60 -10.14 5.66
C PHE A 308 3.91 -10.85 5.36
N PRO A 309 4.19 -11.15 4.07
CA PRO A 309 5.48 -11.69 3.66
C PRO A 309 6.62 -10.77 4.08
N THR A 310 7.81 -11.34 4.17
CA THR A 310 9.07 -10.60 4.22
C THR A 310 9.46 -10.10 2.84
N ASP A 311 10.37 -9.13 2.76
CA ASP A 311 10.88 -8.66 1.46
C ASP A 311 11.57 -9.78 0.65
N PHE A 312 12.19 -10.74 1.34
CA PHE A 312 12.79 -11.90 0.70
C PHE A 312 11.74 -12.79 0.01
N GLU A 313 10.61 -13.03 0.67
CA GLU A 313 9.49 -13.78 0.12
C GLU A 313 8.82 -13.02 -1.03
N ARG A 314 8.66 -11.68 -0.89
CA ARG A 314 8.19 -10.82 -2.00
C ARG A 314 9.06 -10.97 -3.23
N VAL A 315 10.38 -10.83 -3.08
CA VAL A 315 11.32 -10.97 -4.21
C VAL A 315 11.29 -12.38 -4.80
N ALA A 316 11.14 -13.42 -3.99
CA ALA A 316 10.97 -14.78 -4.49
C ALA A 316 9.69 -14.92 -5.33
N THR A 317 8.58 -14.34 -4.89
CA THR A 317 7.31 -14.31 -5.66
C THR A 317 7.46 -13.52 -6.95
N LEU A 318 8.07 -12.33 -6.90
CA LEU A 318 8.38 -11.54 -8.09
C LEU A 318 9.17 -12.33 -9.12
N ARG A 319 10.19 -13.09 -8.67
CA ARG A 319 10.97 -13.94 -9.57
C ARG A 319 10.09 -14.99 -10.27
N ARG A 320 9.20 -15.66 -9.54
CA ARG A 320 8.30 -16.68 -10.11
C ARG A 320 7.31 -16.07 -11.11
N LEU A 321 6.77 -14.88 -10.83
CA LEU A 321 5.87 -14.17 -11.75
C LEU A 321 6.60 -13.69 -13.02
N ILE A 322 7.83 -13.21 -12.87
CA ILE A 322 8.70 -12.82 -13.99
C ILE A 322 9.00 -14.04 -14.87
N ASP A 323 9.39 -15.16 -14.27
CA ASP A 323 9.69 -16.42 -14.98
C ASP A 323 8.42 -16.99 -15.66
N ALA A 324 7.23 -16.69 -15.12
CA ALA A 324 5.94 -17.02 -15.73
C ALA A 324 5.47 -16.04 -16.82
N GLY A 325 6.28 -15.02 -17.15
CA GLY A 325 6.06 -14.16 -18.31
C GLY A 325 5.14 -12.95 -18.10
N VAL A 326 4.86 -12.56 -16.85
CA VAL A 326 4.02 -11.38 -16.53
C VAL A 326 4.78 -10.21 -15.90
N GLY A 327 6.11 -10.17 -16.08
CA GLY A 327 6.98 -9.17 -15.46
C GLY A 327 6.72 -7.71 -15.90
N ASP A 328 6.12 -7.49 -17.07
CA ASP A 328 5.67 -6.17 -17.58
C ASP A 328 4.34 -5.69 -16.95
N ARG A 329 3.78 -6.51 -16.06
CA ARG A 329 2.55 -6.24 -15.30
C ARG A 329 2.84 -6.18 -13.81
N ILE A 330 4.04 -5.79 -13.42
CA ILE A 330 4.42 -5.64 -12.01
C ILE A 330 4.91 -4.21 -11.79
N VAL A 331 4.46 -3.61 -10.69
CA VAL A 331 5.05 -2.39 -10.12
C VAL A 331 5.40 -2.67 -8.65
N VAL A 332 6.38 -1.95 -8.13
CA VAL A 332 6.83 -2.08 -6.74
C VAL A 332 6.80 -0.74 -6.01
N SER A 333 6.45 -0.75 -4.73
CA SER A 333 6.41 0.42 -3.85
C SER A 333 6.50 0.02 -2.37
N HIS A 334 6.29 0.95 -1.45
CA HIS A 334 6.35 0.71 -0.01
C HIS A 334 5.02 0.88 0.72
N ASP A 335 4.08 1.63 0.13
CA ASP A 335 2.79 1.99 0.73
C ASP A 335 3.03 2.54 2.15
N ILE A 336 3.93 3.52 2.23
CA ILE A 336 4.18 4.19 3.50
C ILE A 336 2.95 5.02 3.83
N GLY A 337 2.14 4.53 4.77
CA GLY A 337 0.93 5.19 5.27
C GLY A 337 0.95 5.52 6.76
N CYS A 338 2.09 5.35 7.46
CA CYS A 338 2.19 5.66 8.89
C CYS A 338 3.62 6.07 9.33
N LYS A 339 3.72 6.90 10.38
CA LYS A 339 5.00 7.48 10.83
C LYS A 339 6.05 6.44 11.22
N ALA A 340 5.65 5.32 11.83
CA ALA A 340 6.57 4.25 12.21
C ALA A 340 7.30 3.60 11.02
N ARG A 341 6.82 3.81 9.78
CA ARG A 341 7.49 3.35 8.55
C ARG A 341 8.52 4.36 8.02
N LEU A 342 8.53 5.60 8.51
CA LEU A 342 9.54 6.61 8.17
C LEU A 342 10.88 6.32 8.88
N ARG A 343 11.99 6.67 8.23
CA ARG A 343 13.34 6.54 8.81
C ARG A 343 13.52 7.35 10.07
N LYS A 344 12.87 8.53 10.15
CA LYS A 344 12.86 9.37 11.36
C LYS A 344 12.44 8.61 12.62
N PHE A 345 11.57 7.60 12.47
CA PHE A 345 11.09 6.74 13.56
C PHE A 345 11.67 5.31 13.49
N GLY A 346 12.74 5.14 12.72
CA GLY A 346 13.50 3.92 12.53
C GLY A 346 12.88 2.92 11.55
N GLY A 347 11.82 3.29 10.83
CA GLY A 347 11.28 2.49 9.73
C GLY A 347 12.22 2.49 8.51
N ASP A 348 11.80 1.78 7.47
CA ASP A 348 12.62 1.59 6.27
C ASP A 348 12.65 2.81 5.33
N GLY A 349 11.59 3.62 5.33
CA GLY A 349 11.46 4.85 4.54
C GLY A 349 11.37 4.66 3.03
N TYR A 350 11.22 5.77 2.31
CA TYR A 350 11.00 5.77 0.86
C TYR A 350 12.22 5.35 0.02
N ASP A 351 13.41 5.26 0.63
CA ASP A 351 14.66 4.87 -0.03
C ASP A 351 14.93 3.37 0.02
N HIS A 352 14.08 2.59 0.70
CA HIS A 352 14.32 1.17 0.98
C HIS A 352 14.40 0.31 -0.27
N LEU A 353 13.54 0.57 -1.26
CA LEU A 353 13.59 -0.14 -2.54
C LEU A 353 14.97 0.01 -3.20
N GLN A 354 15.47 1.25 -3.32
CA GLN A 354 16.74 1.53 -4.00
C GLN A 354 17.93 1.07 -3.15
N ARG A 355 17.86 1.27 -1.83
CA ARG A 355 18.96 1.00 -0.89
C ARG A 355 19.14 -0.49 -0.58
N CYS A 356 18.04 -1.24 -0.47
CA CYS A 356 18.05 -2.62 0.03
C CYS A 356 17.50 -3.62 -1.00
N VAL A 357 16.28 -3.37 -1.48
CA VAL A 357 15.52 -4.39 -2.22
C VAL A 357 16.09 -4.59 -3.62
N VAL A 358 16.36 -3.53 -4.37
CA VAL A 358 16.92 -3.59 -5.72
C VAL A 358 18.30 -4.28 -5.72
N PRO A 359 19.26 -3.92 -4.85
CA PRO A 359 20.50 -4.68 -4.72
C PRO A 359 20.27 -6.18 -4.47
N TYR A 360 19.33 -6.52 -3.59
CA TYR A 360 19.00 -7.92 -3.31
C TYR A 360 18.36 -8.64 -4.52
N MET A 361 17.39 -8.01 -5.20
CA MET A 361 16.79 -8.50 -6.45
C MET A 361 17.88 -8.86 -7.47
N ARG A 362 18.88 -7.98 -7.63
CA ARG A 362 20.02 -8.21 -8.54
C ARG A 362 20.89 -9.38 -8.08
N ALA A 363 21.17 -9.48 -6.78
CA ALA A 363 21.96 -10.56 -6.20
C ALA A 363 21.32 -11.95 -6.39
N VAL A 364 19.98 -12.03 -6.40
CA VAL A 364 19.23 -13.28 -6.63
C VAL A 364 18.82 -13.48 -8.10
N GLY A 365 19.39 -12.71 -9.03
CA GLY A 365 19.30 -12.94 -10.46
C GLY A 365 18.12 -12.29 -11.17
N ILE A 366 17.36 -11.38 -10.53
CA ILE A 366 16.46 -10.49 -11.26
C ILE A 366 17.33 -9.49 -12.03
N THR A 367 17.20 -9.50 -13.36
CA THR A 367 18.07 -8.78 -14.28
C THR A 367 17.83 -7.26 -14.23
N ARG A 368 18.79 -6.45 -14.68
CA ARG A 368 18.63 -4.99 -14.74
C ARG A 368 17.43 -4.58 -15.61
N PRO A 369 17.21 -5.19 -16.80
CA PRO A 369 16.01 -4.93 -17.59
C PRO A 369 14.70 -5.30 -16.86
N GLN A 370 14.68 -6.36 -16.05
CA GLN A 370 13.49 -6.71 -15.28
C GLN A 370 13.20 -5.71 -14.16
N VAL A 371 14.24 -5.23 -13.47
CA VAL A 371 14.10 -4.13 -12.49
C VAL A 371 13.63 -2.85 -13.16
N GLN A 372 14.21 -2.50 -14.32
CA GLN A 372 13.80 -1.35 -15.13
C GLN A 372 12.32 -1.45 -15.54
N ALA A 373 11.87 -2.64 -15.95
CA ALA A 373 10.48 -2.85 -16.33
C ALA A 373 9.51 -2.54 -15.17
N MET A 374 9.86 -2.94 -13.94
CA MET A 374 9.00 -2.73 -12.76
C MET A 374 9.02 -1.28 -12.23
N LEU A 375 10.18 -0.62 -12.30
CA LEU A 375 10.39 0.71 -11.69
C LEU A 375 10.26 1.87 -12.68
N VAL A 376 10.36 1.63 -13.99
CA VAL A 376 10.37 2.70 -14.99
C VAL A 376 9.39 2.42 -16.12
N ASP A 377 9.53 1.30 -16.83
CA ASP A 377 8.77 1.10 -18.08
C ASP A 377 7.27 0.88 -17.81
N THR A 378 6.93 0.06 -16.81
CA THR A 378 5.54 -0.20 -16.42
C THR A 378 4.88 1.04 -15.80
N PRO A 379 5.53 1.76 -14.86
CA PRO A 379 5.05 3.07 -14.41
C PRO A 379 4.84 4.08 -15.53
N ALA A 380 5.81 4.24 -16.44
CA ALA A 380 5.69 5.18 -17.56
C ALA A 380 4.52 4.82 -18.48
N ARG A 381 4.30 3.53 -18.76
CA ARG A 381 3.13 3.05 -19.50
C ARG A 381 1.83 3.46 -18.80
N LEU A 382 1.73 3.28 -17.49
CA LEU A 382 0.51 3.55 -16.71
C LEU A 382 0.25 5.05 -16.54
N LEU A 383 1.28 5.84 -16.27
CA LEU A 383 1.17 7.27 -15.99
C LEU A 383 1.09 8.14 -17.25
N THR A 384 1.43 7.58 -18.42
CA THR A 384 1.10 8.22 -19.70
C THR A 384 -0.41 8.15 -19.92
N LEU A 385 -1.09 9.29 -20.01
CA LEU A 385 -2.51 9.35 -20.34
C LEU A 385 -2.75 8.78 -21.74
N ALA A 386 -3.62 7.76 -21.82
CA ALA A 386 -3.97 7.15 -23.10
C ALA A 386 -4.92 8.06 -23.91
N PRO A 387 -4.93 7.97 -25.25
CA PRO A 387 -5.98 8.61 -26.03
C PRO A 387 -7.37 8.12 -25.57
N PRO A 388 -8.37 9.00 -25.42
CA PRO A 388 -9.71 8.60 -25.00
C PRO A 388 -10.28 7.52 -25.92
N ARG A 389 -10.84 6.44 -25.34
CA ARG A 389 -11.44 5.34 -26.12
C ARG A 389 -12.93 5.19 -25.81
N PRO A 390 -13.82 5.32 -26.82
CA PRO A 390 -15.25 5.24 -26.60
C PRO A 390 -15.79 3.83 -26.30
N LYS A 391 -15.08 2.76 -26.67
CA LYS A 391 -15.41 1.36 -26.33
C LYS A 391 -14.15 0.55 -26.07
N TYR A 392 -14.15 -0.23 -24.98
CA TYR A 392 -13.14 -1.26 -24.73
C TYR A 392 -13.63 -2.59 -25.29
N GLU A 393 -12.85 -3.17 -26.20
CA GLU A 393 -12.97 -4.58 -26.57
C GLU A 393 -11.86 -5.34 -25.84
N PRO A 394 -12.18 -6.35 -25.01
CA PRO A 394 -11.15 -7.10 -24.31
C PRO A 394 -10.22 -7.79 -25.31
N PRO A 395 -8.90 -7.85 -25.03
CA PRO A 395 -8.00 -8.60 -25.89
C PRO A 395 -8.42 -10.07 -25.93
N PRO A 396 -8.28 -10.76 -27.08
CA PRO A 396 -8.50 -12.19 -27.14
C PRO A 396 -7.57 -12.89 -26.13
N PRO A 397 -8.04 -13.96 -25.45
CA PRO A 397 -7.20 -14.69 -24.52
C PRO A 397 -5.92 -15.13 -25.22
N THR A 398 -4.77 -14.86 -24.61
CA THR A 398 -3.50 -15.37 -25.10
C THR A 398 -3.60 -16.90 -25.07
N PRO A 399 -3.47 -17.60 -26.22
CA PRO A 399 -3.47 -19.05 -26.21
C PRO A 399 -2.32 -19.52 -25.30
N PRO A 400 -2.51 -20.60 -24.52
CA PRO A 400 -1.42 -21.12 -23.72
C PRO A 400 -0.25 -21.38 -24.67
N GLU A 401 0.89 -20.73 -24.43
CA GLU A 401 2.12 -21.14 -25.09
C GLU A 401 2.25 -22.63 -24.81
N SER A 402 2.27 -23.41 -25.89
CA SER A 402 2.54 -24.84 -25.81
C SER A 402 3.77 -24.99 -24.94
N VAL A 403 3.61 -25.57 -23.76
CA VAL A 403 4.71 -25.96 -22.89
C VAL A 403 5.66 -26.74 -23.77
N ARG A 404 6.75 -26.08 -24.20
CA ARG A 404 7.79 -26.76 -24.95
C ARG A 404 8.30 -27.83 -24.00
N SER A 405 8.17 -29.06 -24.49
CA SER A 405 8.60 -30.31 -23.88
C SER A 405 9.75 -30.13 -22.90
N ARG A 406 9.54 -30.64 -21.67
CA ARG A 406 10.56 -30.91 -20.66
C ARG A 406 11.93 -31.14 -21.29
N VAL A 407 12.85 -30.20 -21.09
CA VAL A 407 14.28 -30.51 -21.17
C VAL A 407 14.55 -31.43 -20.00
N SER A 408 14.75 -32.71 -20.29
CA SER A 408 15.33 -33.66 -19.35
C SER A 408 16.73 -33.17 -18.99
N VAL A 409 16.86 -32.55 -17.81
CA VAL A 409 18.15 -32.28 -17.20
C VAL A 409 18.73 -33.63 -16.79
N GLY A 410 19.62 -34.16 -17.63
CA GLY A 410 20.48 -35.28 -17.25
C GLY A 410 21.41 -34.81 -16.13
N VAL A 411 21.09 -35.18 -14.90
CA VAL A 411 22.04 -35.11 -13.79
C VAL A 411 23.11 -36.16 -14.07
N GLN A 412 24.27 -35.74 -14.56
CA GLN A 412 25.47 -36.57 -14.45
C GLN A 412 25.93 -36.52 -13.00
N VAL A 413 25.58 -37.56 -12.25
CA VAL A 413 26.23 -37.87 -10.97
C VAL A 413 27.60 -38.45 -11.33
N SER A 414 28.67 -37.70 -11.04
CA SER A 414 30.03 -38.23 -11.12
C SER A 414 30.35 -39.04 -9.86
N ASP A 415 30.73 -40.29 -10.04
CA ASP A 415 31.16 -41.22 -8.99
C ASP A 415 32.35 -40.69 -8.20
N GLY A 416 32.19 -40.67 -6.87
CA GLY A 416 33.25 -40.47 -5.87
C GLY A 416 32.97 -41.35 -4.65
N PRO A 417 34.00 -41.92 -3.99
CA PRO A 417 33.88 -43.21 -3.33
C PRO A 417 33.14 -43.16 -1.99
N THR A 418 32.17 -44.06 -1.86
CA THR A 418 31.43 -44.38 -0.63
C THR A 418 32.31 -45.07 0.41
N ARG A 419 32.36 -44.55 1.65
CA ARG A 419 32.73 -45.33 2.84
C ARG A 419 31.45 -45.88 3.50
N PRO A 420 31.39 -47.15 3.90
CA PRO A 420 30.22 -47.73 4.54
C PRO A 420 30.20 -47.42 6.04
N VAL A 421 29.03 -47.09 6.57
CA VAL A 421 28.75 -47.10 8.01
C VAL A 421 28.03 -48.41 8.32
N THR A 422 28.69 -49.27 9.09
CA THR A 422 28.14 -50.53 9.60
C THR A 422 27.35 -50.27 10.88
N ALA A 423 26.13 -50.78 10.95
CA ALA A 423 25.37 -50.96 12.18
C ALA A 423 25.83 -52.25 12.89
N ALA A 424 25.91 -52.22 14.22
CA ALA A 424 26.01 -53.40 15.06
C ALA A 424 25.04 -53.24 16.25
N ALA A 425 24.28 -54.30 16.51
CA ALA A 425 23.52 -54.54 17.72
C ALA A 425 24.38 -55.32 18.74
N ASP A 426 23.98 -55.26 20.03
CA ASP A 426 24.07 -56.27 21.10
C ASP A 426 23.64 -55.56 22.40
N GLU A 427 22.50 -55.87 23.03
CA GLU A 427 22.18 -56.95 24.01
C GLU A 427 22.72 -56.76 25.45
N ASP A 428 21.78 -56.97 26.39
CA ASP A 428 21.87 -57.31 27.83
C ASP A 428 22.09 -56.26 28.94
N GLY A 429 21.16 -56.29 29.94
CA GLY A 429 21.44 -55.85 31.33
C GLY A 429 20.34 -55.12 32.12
N ARG A 430 19.26 -55.82 32.51
CA ARG A 430 18.13 -55.45 33.41
C ARG A 430 18.54 -55.24 34.91
N PRO A 431 17.68 -54.87 35.91
CA PRO A 431 16.25 -54.45 35.92
C PRO A 431 15.93 -53.32 36.99
N PRO A 432 14.73 -53.19 37.63
CA PRO A 432 13.97 -51.92 37.73
C PRO A 432 13.66 -51.49 39.19
N ASP A 433 12.93 -50.38 39.38
CA ASP A 433 12.03 -50.04 40.52
C ASP A 433 11.57 -48.57 40.27
N GLY A 434 10.32 -48.10 40.43
CA GLY A 434 9.10 -48.65 40.98
C GLY A 434 7.91 -47.71 40.70
N ASP A 435 6.75 -48.12 41.19
CA ASP A 435 5.39 -47.71 40.87
C ASP A 435 4.96 -46.26 41.16
N GLY A 436 3.85 -45.84 40.53
CA GLY A 436 3.07 -44.67 40.93
C GLY A 436 1.85 -44.34 40.06
N LYS A 437 0.75 -45.10 40.23
CA LYS A 437 -0.61 -44.77 39.78
C LYS A 437 -1.15 -43.52 40.49
N GLY A 438 -2.08 -42.81 39.85
CA GLY A 438 -2.94 -41.82 40.50
C GLY A 438 -4.03 -41.28 39.57
N ASP A 439 -5.19 -41.94 39.56
CA ASP A 439 -6.46 -41.47 39.01
C ASP A 439 -7.02 -40.30 39.85
N GLY A 440 -7.90 -39.47 39.26
CA GLY A 440 -8.63 -38.44 39.99
C GLY A 440 -9.68 -37.70 39.14
N GLU A 441 -10.92 -38.19 39.21
CA GLU A 441 -12.17 -37.60 38.72
C GLU A 441 -12.59 -36.34 39.51
N GLY A 442 -13.54 -35.56 38.95
CA GLY A 442 -14.33 -34.55 39.67
C GLY A 442 -14.99 -33.49 38.76
N GLU A 443 -16.22 -33.75 38.30
CA GLU A 443 -17.49 -33.01 38.57
C GLU A 443 -17.57 -31.57 38.02
N GLU A 444 -18.38 -31.34 36.98
CA GLU A 444 -19.81 -30.93 37.04
C GLU A 444 -20.09 -29.60 37.77
N ALA A 445 -20.47 -28.58 37.00
CA ALA A 445 -21.44 -27.58 37.44
C ALA A 445 -22.22 -27.01 36.25
N LYS A 446 -23.54 -27.20 36.29
CA LYS A 446 -24.58 -26.66 35.39
C LYS A 446 -25.01 -25.25 35.82
N GLY A 447 -25.64 -24.54 34.87
CA GLY A 447 -26.53 -23.39 35.07
C GLY A 447 -25.96 -22.11 34.45
N GLY A 448 -26.66 -21.30 33.65
CA GLY A 448 -28.03 -21.20 33.14
C GLY A 448 -28.02 -20.08 32.07
N ALA A 449 -28.67 -20.23 30.92
CA ALA A 449 -30.01 -19.72 30.61
C ALA A 449 -30.22 -18.19 30.80
N GLY A 450 -30.53 -17.52 29.68
CA GLY A 450 -30.97 -16.11 29.56
C GLY A 450 -30.07 -15.37 28.55
N GLY A 451 -30.52 -14.95 27.36
CA GLY A 451 -31.83 -14.50 26.94
C GLY A 451 -31.71 -13.04 26.50
N ASP A 452 -31.74 -12.83 25.18
CA ASP A 452 -32.11 -11.68 24.35
C ASP A 452 -32.16 -10.26 24.96
N GLY A 453 -31.67 -9.28 24.20
CA GLY A 453 -32.01 -7.88 24.40
C GLY A 453 -31.16 -6.91 23.61
N ASP A 454 -31.47 -6.77 22.31
CA ASP A 454 -31.12 -5.60 21.51
C ASP A 454 -31.59 -4.31 22.21
N GLY A 455 -30.75 -3.27 22.15
CA GLY A 455 -31.04 -1.97 22.72
C GLY A 455 -30.21 -0.90 22.05
N ASP A 456 -30.72 -0.42 20.91
CA ASP A 456 -30.33 0.86 20.30
C ASP A 456 -30.46 1.99 21.32
N GLY A 457 -29.45 2.86 21.35
CA GLY A 457 -29.42 4.05 22.19
C GLY A 457 -28.65 5.15 21.50
N ASP A 458 -29.35 5.88 20.64
CA ASP A 458 -28.97 7.23 20.21
C ASP A 458 -28.78 8.12 21.45
N GLY A 459 -27.68 8.85 21.47
CA GLY A 459 -27.36 9.85 22.47
C GLY A 459 -26.62 10.99 21.79
N ASP A 460 -27.39 11.93 21.27
CA ASP A 460 -26.97 13.33 21.09
C ASP A 460 -26.44 13.85 22.43
N ASP A 461 -25.30 14.53 22.41
CA ASP A 461 -25.00 15.58 23.39
C ASP A 461 -24.12 16.62 22.71
N ASP A 462 -24.76 17.77 22.44
CA ASP A 462 -24.15 19.07 22.26
C ASP A 462 -23.51 19.52 23.59
N ASP A 463 -22.24 19.92 23.55
CA ASP A 463 -21.70 21.11 24.24
C ASP A 463 -20.26 21.42 23.75
#